data_AF-A0A448DVE0-F1
#
_entry.id   AF-A0A448DVE0-F1
#
_cell.length_a   1.000
_cell.length_b   1.000
_cell.length_c   1.000
_cell.angle_alpha   90.00
_cell.angle_beta   90.00
_cell.angle_gamma   90.00
#
_symmetry.space_group_name_H-M   'P 1'
#
loop_
_entity.id
_entity.type
_entity.pdbx_description
1 polymer ?
#
loop_
_entity_poly.entity_id
_entity_poly.type
_entity_poly.pdbx_seq_one_letter_code
_entity_poly.pdbx_strand_id
1 'polypeptide(L)'
;MNAIPSSNDLAPVYRKALKTWRPVILYFADEHCPACEWAGPIFRQTAEPYRHRANIYMLNTSEAPRHPQVTGTPTVLFYKHGRLVKKLKGIGSEESLQEDFARHIGRTKAPSPALKRKHDLTWLKQTLRALRTVSRTRR
;
A
#
# COMPACT_ATOMS: atom_id res chain seq x y z
N MET A 1 5.28 -28.37 -4.06
CA MET A 1 5.68 -27.74 -2.78
C MET A 1 6.62 -26.60 -3.13
N ASN A 2 6.16 -25.34 -3.11
CA ASN A 2 7.03 -24.23 -3.50
C ASN A 2 7.92 -23.86 -2.32
N ALA A 3 9.22 -24.09 -2.47
CA ALA A 3 10.23 -23.70 -1.49
C ALA A 3 10.08 -22.21 -1.15
N ILE A 4 10.08 -21.88 0.13
CA ILE A 4 10.20 -20.50 0.60
C ILE A 4 11.63 -20.08 0.28
N PRO A 5 11.86 -19.09 -0.61
CA PRO A 5 13.20 -18.71 -1.00
C PRO A 5 13.93 -18.22 0.24
N SER A 6 15.19 -18.65 0.36
CA SER A 6 16.08 -18.13 1.40
C SER A 6 16.26 -16.63 1.15
N SER A 7 16.49 -15.85 2.21
CA SER A 7 16.72 -14.41 2.08
C SER A 7 17.86 -14.06 1.12
N ASN A 8 18.76 -15.01 0.84
CA ASN A 8 19.89 -14.84 -0.08
C ASN A 8 19.52 -14.77 -1.56
N ASP A 9 18.36 -15.30 -1.96
CA ASP A 9 17.91 -15.31 -3.37
C ASP A 9 17.24 -13.99 -3.78
N LEU A 10 17.13 -13.05 -2.83
CA LEU A 10 16.48 -11.77 -3.04
C LEU A 10 17.48 -10.68 -3.43
N ALA A 11 17.05 -9.79 -4.33
CA ALA A 11 17.81 -8.59 -4.68
C ALA A 11 18.22 -7.80 -3.41
N PRO A 12 19.40 -7.12 -3.41
CA PRO A 12 19.92 -6.41 -2.24
C PRO A 12 18.90 -5.45 -1.58
N VAL A 13 18.06 -4.80 -2.38
CA VAL A 13 17.03 -3.88 -1.90
C VAL A 13 16.00 -4.56 -1.00
N TYR A 14 15.55 -5.76 -1.36
CA TYR A 14 14.61 -6.54 -0.56
C TYR A 14 15.28 -7.07 0.70
N ARG A 15 16.52 -7.56 0.60
CA ARG A 15 17.29 -8.00 1.77
C ARG A 15 17.43 -6.88 2.79
N LYS A 16 17.69 -5.65 2.34
CA LYS A 16 17.76 -4.47 3.21
C LYS A 16 16.39 -4.15 3.83
N ALA A 17 15.33 -4.11 3.04
CA ALA A 17 13.97 -3.82 3.53
C ALA A 17 13.46 -4.85 4.56
N LEU A 18 13.84 -6.12 4.40
CA LEU A 18 13.44 -7.22 5.27
C LEU A 18 14.26 -7.34 6.57
N LYS A 19 15.38 -6.61 6.70
CA LYS A 19 16.18 -6.54 7.93
C LYS A 19 15.53 -5.59 8.95
N THR A 20 14.41 -6.02 9.51
CA THR A 20 13.63 -5.27 10.50
C THR A 20 12.87 -6.23 11.41
N TRP A 21 12.58 -5.77 12.63
CA TRP A 21 11.71 -6.51 13.55
C TRP A 21 10.22 -6.36 13.19
N ARG A 22 9.85 -5.28 12.49
CA ARG A 22 8.47 -5.01 12.07
C ARG A 22 8.09 -5.93 10.90
N PRO A 23 6.83 -6.41 10.81
CA PRO A 23 6.34 -7.07 9.62
C PRO A 23 6.53 -6.21 8.38
N VAL A 24 6.85 -6.84 7.24
CA VAL A 24 7.02 -6.16 5.95
C VAL A 24 5.99 -6.68 4.98
N ILE A 25 5.25 -5.78 4.35
CA ILE A 25 4.23 -6.11 3.35
C ILE A 25 4.65 -5.48 2.04
N LEU A 26 4.76 -6.29 1.00
CA LEU A 26 5.11 -5.86 -0.35
C LEU A 26 3.90 -6.10 -1.25
N TYR A 27 3.32 -5.02 -1.79
CA TYR A 27 2.30 -5.06 -2.83
C TYR A 27 2.97 -4.79 -4.18
N PHE A 28 2.93 -5.77 -5.07
CA PHE A 28 3.46 -5.67 -6.43
C PHE A 28 2.32 -5.42 -7.41
N ALA A 29 2.44 -4.35 -8.19
CA ALA A 29 1.52 -3.98 -9.27
C ALA A 29 2.30 -3.54 -10.51
N ASP A 30 1.56 -3.38 -11.61
CA ASP A 30 2.05 -2.83 -12.87
C ASP A 30 1.03 -1.80 -13.38
N GLU A 31 1.47 -0.84 -14.20
CA GLU A 31 0.59 0.16 -14.82
C GLU A 31 -0.32 -0.48 -15.88
N HIS A 32 0.11 -1.56 -16.51
CA HIS A 32 -0.64 -2.27 -17.56
C HIS A 32 -1.47 -3.43 -17.01
N CYS A 33 -1.86 -3.35 -15.72
CA CYS A 33 -2.59 -4.39 -15.03
C CYS A 33 -4.02 -3.91 -14.67
N PRO A 34 -5.05 -4.29 -15.44
CA PRO A 34 -6.43 -3.85 -15.20
C PRO A 34 -6.94 -4.22 -13.80
N ALA A 35 -6.57 -5.41 -13.30
CA ALA A 35 -6.94 -5.85 -11.95
C ALA A 35 -6.29 -4.99 -10.85
N CYS A 36 -5.16 -4.35 -11.14
CA CYS A 36 -4.41 -3.53 -10.19
C CYS A 36 -5.09 -2.17 -9.94
N GLU A 37 -5.86 -1.64 -10.90
CA GLU A 37 -6.61 -0.38 -10.77
C GLU A 37 -7.60 -0.42 -9.61
N TRP A 38 -8.36 -1.51 -9.51
CA TRP A 38 -9.33 -1.73 -8.42
C TRP A 38 -8.64 -2.19 -7.14
N ALA A 39 -7.58 -2.99 -7.26
CA ALA A 39 -6.92 -3.59 -6.11
C ALA A 39 -6.08 -2.60 -5.29
N GLY A 40 -5.41 -1.65 -5.95
CA GLY A 40 -4.54 -0.68 -5.30
C GLY A 40 -5.25 0.17 -4.22
N PRO A 41 -6.42 0.76 -4.52
CA PRO A 41 -7.21 1.50 -3.54
C PRO A 41 -7.66 0.66 -2.34
N ILE A 42 -8.18 -0.55 -2.57
CA ILE A 42 -8.62 -1.46 -1.50
C ILE A 42 -7.45 -1.85 -0.60
N PHE A 43 -6.30 -2.16 -1.21
CA PHE A 43 -5.08 -2.45 -0.47
C PHE A 43 -4.65 -1.27 0.39
N ARG A 44 -4.61 -0.05 -0.17
CA ARG A 44 -4.24 1.17 0.58
C ARG A 44 -5.17 1.40 1.77
N GLN A 45 -6.48 1.32 1.56
CA GLN A 45 -7.47 1.51 2.62
C GLN A 45 -7.31 0.48 3.74
N THR A 46 -7.08 -0.79 3.38
CA THR A 46 -6.87 -1.88 4.34
C THR A 46 -5.53 -1.76 5.08
N ALA A 47 -4.49 -1.29 4.40
CA ALA A 47 -3.13 -1.16 4.91
C ALA A 47 -2.93 0.06 5.82
N GLU A 48 -3.66 1.16 5.58
CA GLU A 48 -3.58 2.42 6.33
C GLU A 48 -3.56 2.26 7.86
N PRO A 49 -4.46 1.44 8.48
CA PRO A 49 -4.41 1.11 9.91
C PRO A 49 -3.06 0.64 10.44
N TYR A 50 -2.27 -0.01 9.58
CA TYR A 50 -1.10 -0.78 9.93
C TYR A 50 0.20 -0.02 9.64
N ARG A 51 0.14 1.20 9.10
CA ARG A 51 1.33 2.01 8.72
C ARG A 51 2.35 2.20 9.87
N HIS A 52 1.87 2.22 11.12
CA HIS A 52 2.73 2.36 12.32
C HIS A 52 3.13 1.01 12.94
N ARG A 53 2.58 -0.11 12.45
CA ARG A 53 2.86 -1.46 12.96
C ARG A 53 3.67 -2.31 11.99
N ALA A 54 3.59 -2.04 10.70
CA ALA A 54 4.34 -2.74 9.67
C ALA A 54 4.99 -1.76 8.68
N ASN A 55 6.01 -2.22 7.97
CA ASN A 55 6.57 -1.49 6.83
C ASN A 55 5.84 -1.96 5.58
N ILE A 56 5.13 -1.06 4.91
CA ILE A 56 4.24 -1.38 3.80
C ILE A 56 4.78 -0.68 2.56
N TYR A 57 5.06 -1.45 1.51
CA TYR A 57 5.61 -0.96 0.26
C TYR A 57 4.67 -1.31 -0.89
N MET A 58 4.37 -0.32 -1.72
CA MET A 58 3.75 -0.54 -3.04
C MET A 58 4.86 -0.41 -4.07
N LEU A 59 5.01 -1.44 -4.91
CA LEU A 59 6.12 -1.59 -5.84
C LEU A 59 5.58 -1.79 -7.25
N ASN A 60 6.14 -1.04 -8.20
CA ASN A 60 5.92 -1.28 -9.62
C ASN A 60 6.87 -2.38 -10.10
N THR A 61 6.35 -3.41 -10.78
CA THR A 61 7.15 -4.52 -11.30
C THR A 61 8.07 -4.14 -12.45
N SER A 62 7.81 -3.03 -13.16
CA SER A 62 8.71 -2.51 -14.20
C SER A 62 9.95 -1.81 -13.63
N GLU A 63 9.84 -1.24 -12.43
CA GLU A 63 10.91 -0.45 -11.78
C GLU A 63 11.65 -1.24 -10.71
N ALA A 64 10.95 -2.12 -9.98
CA ALA A 64 11.51 -2.89 -8.90
C ALA A 64 12.21 -4.16 -9.42
N PRO A 65 13.33 -4.59 -8.80
CA PRO A 65 13.99 -5.85 -9.19
C PRO A 65 13.02 -7.04 -9.13
N ARG A 66 13.19 -8.00 -10.04
CA ARG A 66 12.32 -9.18 -10.06
C ARG A 66 12.35 -9.91 -8.72
N HIS A 67 11.16 -10.13 -8.14
CA HIS A 67 11.01 -10.92 -6.93
C HIS A 67 10.62 -12.37 -7.29
N PRO A 68 11.33 -13.42 -6.81
CA PRO A 68 11.12 -14.80 -7.26
C PRO A 68 9.71 -15.35 -6.97
N GLN A 69 9.08 -14.82 -5.91
CA GLN A 69 7.71 -15.19 -5.53
C GLN A 69 6.63 -14.41 -6.28
N VAL A 70 6.98 -13.45 -7.15
CA VAL A 70 6.01 -12.67 -7.91
C VAL A 70 6.01 -13.20 -9.34
N THR A 71 4.92 -13.89 -9.70
CA THR A 71 4.71 -14.45 -11.04
C THR A 71 3.73 -13.63 -11.87
N GLY A 72 3.04 -12.68 -11.25
CA GLY A 72 2.05 -11.81 -11.86
C GLY A 72 1.53 -10.79 -10.85
N THR A 73 0.78 -9.81 -11.33
CA THR A 73 0.23 -8.71 -10.54
C THR A 73 -1.32 -8.73 -10.56
N PRO A 74 -1.99 -8.25 -9.50
CA PRO A 74 -1.41 -7.80 -8.24
C PRO A 74 -0.98 -8.99 -7.36
N THR A 75 0.14 -8.87 -6.65
CA THR A 75 0.59 -9.87 -5.67
C THR A 75 0.95 -9.21 -4.36
N VAL A 76 0.50 -9.77 -3.23
CA VAL A 76 0.85 -9.29 -1.89
C VAL A 76 1.70 -10.32 -1.17
N LEU A 77 2.85 -9.91 -0.65
CA LEU A 77 3.74 -10.74 0.14
C LEU A 77 3.83 -10.21 1.56
N PHE A 78 3.61 -11.09 2.54
CA PHE A 78 3.77 -10.78 3.96
C PHE A 78 5.04 -11.45 4.47
N TYR A 79 5.90 -10.65 5.10
CA TYR A 79 7.14 -11.09 5.71
C TYR A 79 7.13 -10.80 7.21
N LYS A 80 7.65 -11.76 8.00
CA LYS A 80 7.96 -11.59 9.42
C LYS A 80 9.36 -12.10 9.70
N HIS A 81 10.16 -11.33 10.43
CA HIS A 81 11.54 -11.70 10.76
C HIS A 81 12.35 -12.10 9.50
N GLY A 82 12.14 -11.37 8.40
CA GLY A 82 12.77 -11.65 7.10
C GLY A 82 12.28 -12.91 6.37
N ARG A 83 11.29 -13.64 6.89
CA ARG A 83 10.74 -14.86 6.27
C ARG A 83 9.37 -14.60 5.67
N LEU A 84 9.13 -15.12 4.47
CA LEU A 84 7.81 -15.06 3.83
C LEU A 84 6.83 -15.94 4.62
N VAL A 85 5.76 -15.34 5.13
CA VAL A 85 4.72 -16.04 5.91
C VAL A 85 3.41 -16.22 5.16
N LYS A 86 3.14 -15.37 4.15
CA LYS A 86 1.94 -15.44 3.32
C LYS A 86 2.20 -14.80 1.96
N LYS A 87 1.63 -15.41 0.93
CA LYS A 87 1.57 -14.87 -0.44
C LYS A 87 0.12 -14.87 -0.89
N LEU A 88 -0.35 -13.73 -1.37
CA LEU A 88 -1.65 -13.56 -2.02
C LEU A 88 -1.42 -13.34 -3.51
N LYS A 89 -2.02 -14.19 -4.34
CA LYS A 89 -2.11 -13.98 -5.79
C LYS A 89 -3.41 -13.19 -6.03
N GLY A 90 -3.32 -11.87 -6.06
CA GLY A 90 -4.48 -10.97 -5.97
C GLY A 90 -4.78 -10.52 -4.55
N ILE A 91 -5.75 -9.62 -4.41
CA ILE A 91 -6.19 -9.09 -3.10
C ILE A 91 -7.46 -9.75 -2.54
N GLY A 92 -8.16 -10.59 -3.34
CA GLY A 92 -9.43 -11.19 -2.92
C GLY A 92 -10.53 -10.16 -2.65
N SER A 93 -11.37 -10.45 -1.66
CA SER A 93 -12.35 -9.49 -1.12
C SER A 93 -11.70 -8.60 -0.04
N GLU A 94 -12.28 -7.44 0.24
CA GLU A 94 -11.79 -6.54 1.28
C GLU A 94 -11.73 -7.23 2.66
N GLU A 95 -12.72 -8.05 3.00
CA GLU A 95 -12.77 -8.80 4.26
C GLU A 95 -11.63 -9.80 4.35
N SER A 96 -11.37 -10.55 3.28
CA SER A 96 -10.29 -11.53 3.25
C SER A 96 -8.92 -10.86 3.41
N LEU A 97 -8.73 -9.69 2.80
CA LEU A 97 -7.51 -8.89 2.97
C LEU A 97 -7.40 -8.36 4.42
N GLN A 98 -8.47 -7.83 4.99
CA GLN A 98 -8.50 -7.37 6.38
C GLN A 98 -8.14 -8.48 7.37
N GLU A 99 -8.65 -9.69 7.14
CA GLU A 99 -8.32 -10.87 7.94
C GLU A 99 -6.84 -11.24 7.86
N ASP A 100 -6.26 -11.26 6.66
CA ASP A 100 -4.84 -11.57 6.49
C ASP A 100 -3.95 -10.51 7.17
N PHE A 101 -4.30 -9.23 7.06
CA PHE A 101 -3.63 -8.15 7.79
C PHE A 101 -3.75 -8.33 9.31
N ALA A 102 -4.94 -8.64 9.82
CA ALA A 102 -5.16 -8.86 11.25
C ALA A 102 -4.40 -10.09 11.77
N ARG A 103 -4.37 -11.18 11.00
CA ARG A 103 -3.67 -12.43 11.32
C ARG A 103 -2.16 -12.27 11.29
N HIS A 104 -1.64 -11.55 10.31
CA HIS A 104 -0.20 -11.42 10.09
C HIS A 104 0.43 -10.15 10.67
N ILE A 105 -0.31 -9.13 11.08
CA ILE A 105 0.28 -7.94 11.72
C ILE A 105 -0.24 -7.78 13.16
N GLY A 106 -1.39 -8.37 13.46
CA GLY A 106 -2.06 -8.29 14.75
C GLY A 106 -3.23 -7.31 14.70
N ARG A 107 -4.24 -7.51 15.56
CA ARG A 107 -5.42 -6.65 15.63
C ARG A 107 -5.01 -5.22 15.97
N THR A 108 -5.39 -4.27 15.12
CA THR A 108 -5.19 -2.83 15.32
C THR A 108 -6.56 -2.17 15.41
N LYS A 109 -6.67 -1.11 16.23
CA LYS A 109 -7.86 -0.25 16.13
C LYS A 109 -7.83 0.34 14.71
N ALA A 110 -8.94 0.26 14.00
CA ALA A 110 -9.07 0.95 12.72
C ALA A 110 -8.61 2.40 12.91
N PRO A 111 -7.78 2.96 12.02
CA PRO A 111 -7.45 4.36 12.07
C PRO A 111 -8.79 5.05 11.92
N SER A 112 -9.05 6.02 12.80
CA SER A 112 -10.24 6.84 12.66
C SER A 112 -10.35 7.25 11.19
N PRO A 113 -11.51 7.04 10.53
CA PRO A 113 -11.65 7.38 9.11
C PRO A 113 -11.10 8.79 8.95
N ALA A 114 -10.16 8.96 8.02
CA ALA A 114 -9.45 10.22 7.85
C ALA A 114 -10.48 11.35 7.89
N LEU A 115 -10.46 12.15 8.97
CA LEU A 115 -11.42 13.22 9.19
C LEU A 115 -11.43 14.03 7.91
N LYS A 116 -12.56 14.04 7.18
CA LYS A 116 -12.72 14.85 5.98
C LYS A 116 -12.32 16.26 6.39
N ARG A 117 -11.18 16.72 5.87
CA ARG A 117 -10.64 18.05 6.21
C ARG A 117 -11.77 19.04 5.91
N LYS A 118 -12.17 19.82 6.91
CA LYS A 118 -13.28 20.80 6.80
C LYS A 118 -13.05 21.85 5.69
N HIS A 119 -11.83 21.92 5.17
CA HIS A 119 -11.40 22.76 4.07
C HIS A 119 -11.24 21.92 2.79
N ASP A 120 -12.35 21.39 2.26
CA ASP A 120 -12.33 20.74 0.95
C ASP A 120 -12.29 21.77 -0.19
N LEU A 121 -12.12 21.32 -1.44
CA LEU A 121 -12.10 22.20 -2.61
C LEU A 121 -13.41 22.98 -2.77
N THR A 122 -14.52 22.44 -2.28
CA THR A 122 -15.83 23.09 -2.28
C THR A 122 -15.85 24.28 -1.33
N TRP A 123 -15.39 24.08 -0.09
CA TRP A 123 -15.18 25.13 0.89
C TRP A 123 -14.22 26.20 0.37
N LEU A 124 -13.07 25.80 -0.20
CA LEU A 124 -12.10 26.75 -0.78
C LEU A 124 -12.74 27.60 -1.88
N LYS A 125 -13.48 26.98 -2.80
CA LYS A 125 -14.20 27.70 -3.86
C LYS A 125 -15.25 28.66 -3.30
N GLN A 126 -15.97 28.28 -2.25
CA GLN A 126 -16.94 29.15 -1.59
C GLN A 126 -16.27 30.32 -0.86
N THR A 127 -15.19 30.07 -0.12
CA THR A 127 -14.44 31.11 0.59
C THR A 127 -13.82 32.12 -0.37
N LEU A 128 -13.21 31.66 -1.47
CA LEU A 128 -12.60 32.54 -2.46
C LEU A 128 -13.63 33.41 -3.20
N ARG A 129 -14.88 32.96 -3.35
CA ARG A 129 -15.97 33.77 -3.94
C ARG A 129 -16.34 35.00 -3.11
N ALA A 130 -16.13 34.96 -1.80
CA ALA A 130 -16.44 36.07 -0.89
C ALA A 130 -15.28 37.08 -0.77
N LEU A 131 -14.11 36.76 -1.31
CA LEU A 131 -12.96 37.66 -1.30
C LEU A 131 -13.09 38.69 -2.43
N ARG A 132 -12.93 39.97 -2.09
CA ARG A 132 -12.77 41.02 -3.09
C ARG A 132 -11.38 40.88 -3.71
N THR A 133 -11.31 40.46 -4.95
CA THR A 133 -10.06 40.47 -5.71
C THR A 133 -9.70 41.91 -6.03
N VAL A 134 -8.42 42.27 -5.89
CA VAL A 134 -7.94 43.58 -6.37
C VAL A 134 -8.16 43.59 -7.89
N SER A 135 -8.93 44.57 -8.36
CA SER A 135 -9.15 44.75 -9.80
C SER A 135 -7.79 44.91 -10.47
N ARG A 136 -7.48 43.98 -11.36
CA ARG A 136 -6.27 44.03 -12.16
C ARG A 136 -6.42 45.24 -13.09
N THR A 137 -5.81 46.37 -12.72
CA THR A 137 -5.73 47.56 -13.56
C THR A 137 -5.31 47.12 -14.96
N ARG A 138 -6.22 47.26 -15.93
CA ARG A 138 -5.89 47.17 -17.35
C ARG A 138 -4.97 48.35 -17.65
N ARG A 139 -3.75 48.06 -18.09
CA ARG A 139 -3.01 49.00 -18.95
C ARG A 139 -3.66 49.01 -20.33
#